data_AF-A0A7J8XIC7-F1
#
_entry.id   AF-A0A7J8XIC7-F1
#
_cell.length_a   1.000
_cell.length_b   1.000
_cell.length_c   1.000
_cell.angle_alpha   90.00
_cell.angle_beta   90.00
_cell.angle_gamma   90.00
#
_symmetry.space_group_name_H-M   'P 1'
#
loop_
_entity.id
_entity.type
_entity.pdbx_description
1 polymer ?
#
loop_
_entity_poly.entity_id
_entity_poly.type
_entity_poly.pdbx_seq_one_letter_code
_entity_poly.pdbx_strand_id
1 'polypeptide(L)'
;MATLNIVHPSNRTYPVTFAYLISASKGDIIKLKRTLHALYHPGNQYLIHLDYEAPASEHKQIAEFVSNHPVFSLVGNVYIVGKPNLVTYRGPTMLATTLHAMSMLLRCCKWDWFINLSASDYPLVTQDGMVSGL
;
A
#
# COMPACT_ATOMS: atom_id res chain seq x y z
N MET A 1 -25.58 13.32 27.68
CA MET A 1 -26.06 12.33 26.70
C MET A 1 -24.88 11.44 26.34
N ALA A 2 -24.86 10.19 26.81
CA ALA A 2 -23.84 9.23 26.43
C ALA A 2 -24.23 8.64 25.06
N THR A 3 -23.39 8.84 24.05
CA THR A 3 -23.58 8.25 22.73
C THR A 3 -23.30 6.76 22.83
N LEU A 4 -24.34 5.92 22.66
CA LEU A 4 -24.17 4.49 22.51
C LEU A 4 -23.51 4.23 21.14
N ASN A 5 -22.23 3.87 21.15
CA ASN A 5 -21.58 3.30 19.97
C ASN A 5 -22.19 1.90 19.74
N ILE A 6 -23.04 1.79 18.72
CA ILE A 6 -23.54 0.50 18.26
C ILE A 6 -22.37 -0.22 17.59
N VAL A 7 -21.65 -1.04 18.37
CA VAL A 7 -20.71 -2.01 17.82
C VAL A 7 -21.55 -3.07 17.11
N HIS A 8 -21.75 -2.90 15.80
CA HIS A 8 -22.22 -4.00 14.98
C HIS A 8 -21.12 -5.07 15.01
N PRO A 9 -21.40 -6.31 15.43
CA PRO A 9 -20.44 -7.38 15.29
C PRO A 9 -20.18 -7.56 13.79
N SER A 10 -19.03 -7.03 13.35
CA SER A 10 -18.64 -7.14 11.96
C SER A 10 -18.28 -8.60 11.71
N ASN A 11 -18.97 -9.26 10.78
CA ASN A 11 -18.63 -10.61 10.34
C ASN A 11 -17.36 -10.63 9.46
N ARG A 12 -16.46 -9.66 9.67
CA ARG A 12 -15.21 -9.49 8.94
C ARG A 12 -14.14 -10.32 9.62
N THR A 13 -13.35 -11.02 8.81
CA THR A 13 -12.18 -11.79 9.28
C THR A 13 -11.16 -10.93 10.03
N TYR A 14 -11.08 -9.64 9.68
CA TYR A 14 -10.18 -8.67 10.31
C TYR A 14 -10.98 -7.47 10.85
N PRO A 15 -10.71 -7.03 12.09
CA PRO A 15 -11.46 -5.93 12.70
C PRO A 15 -11.18 -4.58 12.03
N VAL A 16 -9.96 -4.39 11.54
CA VAL A 16 -9.49 -3.19 10.85
C VAL A 16 -8.65 -3.59 9.64
N THR A 17 -8.86 -2.93 8.51
CA THR A 17 -8.13 -3.16 7.27
C THR A 17 -7.50 -1.86 6.76
N PHE A 18 -6.28 -1.98 6.24
CA PHE A 18 -5.49 -0.83 5.77
C PHE A 18 -5.30 -0.89 4.27
N ALA A 19 -5.27 0.28 3.64
CA ALA A 19 -4.78 0.47 2.28
C ALA A 19 -3.47 1.26 2.31
N TYR A 20 -2.37 0.62 1.94
CA TYR A 20 -1.05 1.22 1.86
C TYR A 20 -0.78 1.70 0.44
N LEU A 21 -0.44 2.98 0.29
CA LEU A 21 0.33 3.45 -0.85
C LEU A 21 1.81 3.36 -0.48
N ILE A 22 2.61 2.66 -1.27
CA ILE A 22 4.08 2.61 -1.10
C ILE A 22 4.72 3.20 -2.35
N SER A 23 5.31 4.39 -2.18
CA SER A 23 5.98 5.14 -3.24
C SER A 23 7.47 4.83 -3.28
N ALA A 24 8.00 4.52 -4.45
CA ALA A 24 9.42 4.27 -4.68
C ALA A 24 9.93 5.06 -5.88
N SER A 25 11.22 5.37 -5.91
CA SER A 25 11.90 5.95 -7.08
C SER A 25 13.05 5.04 -7.53
N LYS A 26 13.84 5.53 -8.50
CA LYS A 26 14.97 4.81 -9.07
C LYS A 26 15.93 4.31 -7.98
N GLY A 27 16.25 3.01 -8.03
CA GLY A 27 17.18 2.37 -7.11
C GLY A 27 16.58 1.96 -5.76
N ASP A 28 15.31 2.23 -5.49
CA ASP A 28 14.67 1.86 -4.23
C ASP A 28 14.11 0.43 -4.20
N ILE A 29 14.27 -0.35 -5.27
CA ILE A 29 13.65 -1.68 -5.43
C ILE A 29 13.89 -2.60 -4.23
N ILE A 30 15.12 -2.64 -3.71
CA ILE A 30 15.46 -3.50 -2.57
C ILE A 30 14.72 -3.01 -1.31
N LYS A 31 14.69 -1.69 -1.07
CA LYS A 31 14.00 -1.11 0.09
C LYS A 31 12.49 -1.33 -0.02
N LEU A 32 11.91 -1.10 -1.20
CA LEU A 32 10.50 -1.34 -1.50
C LEU A 32 10.10 -2.79 -1.18
N LYS A 33 10.86 -3.77 -1.69
CA LYS A 33 10.61 -5.20 -1.39
C LYS A 33 10.67 -5.47 0.11
N ARG A 34 11.71 -4.98 0.77
CA ARG A 34 11.92 -5.16 2.21
C ARG A 34 10.78 -4.54 3.03
N THR A 35 10.35 -3.32 2.71
CA THR A 35 9.26 -2.60 3.39
C THR A 35 7.93 -3.29 3.14
N LEU A 36 7.63 -3.71 1.90
CA LEU A 36 6.41 -4.46 1.59
C LEU A 36 6.34 -5.77 2.39
N HIS A 37 7.44 -6.54 2.46
CA HIS A 37 7.48 -7.76 3.26
C HIS A 37 7.23 -7.51 4.74
N ALA A 38 7.81 -6.43 5.31
CA ALA A 38 7.62 -6.09 6.71
C ALA A 38 6.18 -5.67 7.05
N LEU A 39 5.48 -5.08 6.08
CA LEU A 39 4.10 -4.60 6.24
C LEU A 39 3.05 -5.65 5.86
N TYR A 40 3.42 -6.74 5.17
CA TYR A 40 2.46 -7.59 4.50
C TYR A 40 1.52 -8.32 5.46
N HIS A 41 0.22 -8.23 5.17
CA HIS A 41 -0.84 -8.93 5.86
C HIS A 41 -1.99 -9.20 4.87
N PRO A 42 -2.57 -10.42 4.85
CA PRO A 42 -3.59 -10.81 3.87
C PRO A 42 -4.90 -9.98 3.94
N GLY A 43 -5.17 -9.34 5.07
CA GLY A 43 -6.34 -8.45 5.24
C GLY A 43 -6.21 -7.04 4.66
N ASN A 44 -4.99 -6.64 4.29
CA ASN A 44 -4.70 -5.27 3.83
C ASN A 44 -4.58 -5.20 2.31
N GLN A 45 -4.56 -3.99 1.77
CA GLN A 45 -4.38 -3.70 0.35
C GLN A 45 -3.10 -2.88 0.17
N TYR A 46 -2.34 -3.19 -0.87
CA TYR A 46 -1.05 -2.55 -1.14
C TYR A 46 -1.03 -2.04 -2.58
N LEU A 47 -0.84 -0.73 -2.77
CA LEU A 47 -0.63 -0.12 -4.07
C LEU A 47 0.80 0.40 -4.16
N ILE A 48 1.57 -0.17 -5.08
CA ILE A 48 2.94 0.24 -5.36
C ILE A 48 2.91 1.29 -6.46
N HIS A 49 3.52 2.45 -6.17
CA HIS A 49 3.79 3.48 -7.15
C HIS A 49 5.30 3.60 -7.34
N LEU A 50 5.81 3.14 -8.48
CA LEU A 50 7.18 3.39 -8.90
C LEU A 50 7.20 4.60 -9.83
N ASP A 51 8.00 5.60 -9.51
CA ASP A 51 8.15 6.82 -10.29
C ASP A 51 8.61 6.53 -11.75
N TYR A 52 8.22 7.41 -12.66
CA TYR A 52 8.61 7.42 -14.06
C TYR A 52 10.14 7.51 -14.25
N GLU A 53 10.87 8.14 -13.32
CA GLU A 53 12.34 8.22 -13.39
C GLU A 53 13.05 6.86 -13.21
N ALA A 54 12.35 5.86 -12.63
CA ALA A 54 12.90 4.52 -12.54
C ALA A 54 12.97 3.85 -13.93
N PRO A 55 14.07 3.17 -14.26
CA PRO A 55 14.23 2.57 -15.58
C PRO A 55 13.21 1.45 -15.81
N ALA A 56 12.88 1.18 -17.08
CA ALA A 56 11.92 0.13 -17.45
C ALA A 56 12.28 -1.26 -16.90
N SER A 57 13.57 -1.53 -16.68
CA SER A 57 14.05 -2.75 -16.02
C SER A 57 13.58 -2.87 -14.57
N GLU A 58 13.55 -1.76 -13.83
CA GLU A 58 13.06 -1.71 -12.45
C GLU A 58 11.54 -1.89 -12.39
N HIS A 59 10.80 -1.24 -13.30
CA HIS A 59 9.35 -1.47 -13.46
C HIS A 59 9.03 -2.94 -13.74
N LYS A 60 9.75 -3.56 -14.68
CA LYS A 60 9.63 -4.99 -14.99
C LYS A 60 9.98 -5.86 -13.77
N GLN A 61 11.03 -5.52 -13.05
CA GLN A 61 11.46 -6.28 -11.87
C GLN A 61 10.43 -6.25 -10.74
N ILE A 62 9.71 -5.14 -10.54
CA ILE A 62 8.60 -5.09 -9.58
C ILE A 62 7.40 -5.88 -10.07
N ALA A 63 7.04 -5.77 -11.36
CA ALA A 63 5.95 -6.55 -11.93
C ALA A 63 6.20 -8.06 -11.76
N GLU A 64 7.39 -8.54 -12.09
CA GLU A 64 7.80 -9.94 -11.90
C GLU A 64 7.85 -10.36 -10.44
N PHE A 65 8.31 -9.47 -9.54
CA PHE A 65 8.32 -9.76 -8.11
C PHE A 65 6.90 -9.95 -7.57
N VAL A 66 5.97 -9.06 -7.92
CA VAL A 66 4.58 -9.15 -7.46
C VAL A 66 3.87 -10.36 -8.06
N SER A 67 4.03 -10.62 -9.37
CA SER A 67 3.33 -11.71 -10.06
C SER A 67 3.86 -13.11 -9.73
N ASN A 68 5.15 -13.24 -9.37
CA ASN A 68 5.76 -14.52 -9.03
C ASN A 68 5.75 -14.82 -7.53
N HIS A 69 5.39 -13.86 -6.67
CA HIS A 69 5.36 -14.10 -5.24
C HIS A 69 4.14 -14.97 -4.86
N PRO A 70 4.32 -16.21 -4.35
CA PRO A 70 3.22 -17.17 -4.20
C PRO A 70 2.05 -16.63 -3.38
N VAL A 71 2.34 -15.89 -2.31
CA VAL A 71 1.32 -15.32 -1.42
C VAL A 71 0.60 -14.14 -2.08
N PHE A 72 1.31 -13.28 -2.82
CA PHE A 72 0.70 -12.09 -3.42
C PHE A 72 -0.21 -12.48 -4.56
N SER A 73 0.21 -13.47 -5.37
CA SER A 73 -0.58 -14.01 -6.48
C SER A 73 -1.77 -14.81 -6.00
N LEU A 74 -1.67 -15.50 -4.85
CA LEU A 74 -2.78 -16.24 -4.26
C LEU A 74 -3.83 -15.31 -3.64
N VAL A 75 -3.39 -14.32 -2.86
CA VAL A 75 -4.30 -13.40 -2.13
C VAL A 75 -4.82 -12.28 -3.03
N GLY A 76 -4.02 -11.83 -3.99
CA GLY A 76 -4.42 -10.82 -4.98
C GLY A 76 -4.53 -9.40 -4.42
N ASN A 77 -3.83 -9.07 -3.33
CA ASN A 77 -3.96 -7.80 -2.60
C ASN A 77 -2.78 -6.83 -2.78
N VAL A 78 -1.88 -7.10 -3.74
CA VAL A 78 -0.76 -6.22 -4.10
C VAL A 78 -0.91 -5.78 -5.55
N TYR A 79 -1.01 -4.47 -5.76
CA TYR A 79 -1.24 -3.84 -7.05
C TYR A 79 -0.07 -2.92 -7.41
N ILE A 80 0.12 -2.69 -8.71
CA ILE A 80 1.10 -1.76 -9.25
C ILE A 80 0.37 -0.73 -10.10
N VAL A 81 0.70 0.55 -9.95
CA VAL A 81 0.16 1.61 -10.81
C VAL A 81 0.64 1.38 -12.25
N GLY A 82 -0.29 1.07 -13.16
CA GLY A 82 0.05 0.66 -14.53
C GLY A 82 0.57 1.78 -15.45
N LYS A 83 0.18 3.04 -15.21
CA LYS A 83 0.77 4.21 -15.88
C LYS A 83 1.46 5.06 -14.81
N PRO A 84 2.79 4.96 -14.65
CA PRO A 84 3.49 5.70 -13.61
C PRO A 84 3.38 7.21 -13.88
N ASN A 85 2.96 7.97 -12.88
CA ASN A 85 2.97 9.43 -12.96
C ASN A 85 4.39 9.92 -12.67
N LEU A 86 4.82 11.01 -13.32
CA LEU A 86 6.04 11.71 -12.93
C LEU A 86 5.79 12.38 -11.57
N VAL A 87 6.47 11.93 -10.52
CA VAL A 87 6.30 12.49 -9.17
C VAL A 87 7.47 13.38 -8.83
N THR A 88 7.21 14.68 -8.75
CA THR A 88 8.18 15.65 -8.25
C THR A 88 8.01 15.80 -6.74
N TYR A 89 9.01 15.40 -5.95
CA TYR A 89 8.99 15.34 -4.47
C TYR A 89 8.63 16.66 -3.75
N ARG A 90 8.66 17.81 -4.44
CA ARG A 90 8.28 19.12 -3.88
C ARG A 90 7.19 19.84 -4.68
N GLY A 91 6.51 19.12 -5.58
CA GLY A 91 5.48 19.67 -6.46
C GLY A 91 4.06 19.23 -6.08
N PRO A 92 3.03 19.85 -6.69
CA PRO A 92 1.62 19.43 -6.55
C PRO A 92 1.37 17.96 -6.97
N THR A 93 2.32 17.36 -7.66
CA THR A 93 2.34 15.97 -8.15
C THR A 93 2.33 14.92 -7.02
N MET A 94 2.88 15.20 -5.83
CA MET A 94 2.83 14.24 -4.71
C MET A 94 1.41 14.08 -4.16
N LEU A 95 0.70 15.20 -3.96
CA LEU A 95 -0.70 15.18 -3.54
C LEU A 95 -1.59 14.55 -4.61
N ALA A 96 -1.38 14.91 -5.88
CA ALA A 96 -2.11 14.32 -7.00
C ALA A 96 -1.92 12.79 -7.07
N THR A 97 -0.70 12.30 -6.84
CA THR A 97 -0.40 10.86 -6.80
C THR A 97 -1.11 10.16 -5.65
N THR A 98 -1.11 10.79 -4.48
CA THR A 98 -1.81 10.26 -3.29
C THR A 98 -3.32 10.17 -3.52
N LEU A 99 -3.94 11.24 -4.05
CA LEU A 99 -5.37 11.26 -4.37
C LEU A 99 -5.71 10.26 -5.48
N HIS A 100 -4.85 10.13 -6.49
CA HIS A 100 -5.01 9.15 -7.55
C HIS A 100 -4.98 7.73 -6.99
N ALA A 101 -4.02 7.41 -6.12
CA ALA A 101 -3.92 6.12 -5.44
C ALA A 101 -5.17 5.82 -4.59
N MET A 102 -5.63 6.76 -3.78
CA MET A 102 -6.89 6.64 -3.03
C MET A 102 -8.06 6.33 -3.96
N SER A 103 -8.17 7.04 -5.09
CA SER A 103 -9.25 6.83 -6.07
C SER A 103 -9.22 5.44 -6.71
N MET A 104 -8.02 4.90 -6.98
CA MET A 104 -7.86 3.55 -7.50
C MET A 104 -8.30 2.51 -6.48
N LEU A 105 -7.83 2.64 -5.24
CA LEU A 105 -8.13 1.71 -4.16
C LEU A 105 -9.62 1.74 -3.79
N LEU A 106 -10.24 2.91 -3.70
CA LEU A 106 -11.69 3.05 -3.45
C LEU A 106 -12.56 2.39 -4.52
N ARG A 107 -12.05 2.24 -5.75
CA ARG A 107 -12.78 1.57 -6.83
C ARG A 107 -12.67 0.06 -6.79
N CYS A 108 -11.60 -0.51 -6.24
CA CYS A 108 -11.35 -1.95 -6.28
C CYS A 108 -11.53 -2.68 -4.94
N CYS A 109 -11.46 -1.97 -3.81
CA CYS A 109 -11.47 -2.60 -2.50
C CYS A 109 -12.12 -1.73 -1.42
N LYS A 110 -12.50 -2.38 -0.31
CA LYS A 110 -12.95 -1.71 0.90
C LYS A 110 -11.81 -1.75 1.92
N TRP A 111 -11.59 -0.63 2.59
CA TRP A 111 -10.57 -0.47 3.63
C TRP A 111 -11.04 0.58 4.62
N ASP A 112 -10.51 0.55 5.83
CA ASP A 112 -10.92 1.44 6.92
C ASP A 112 -9.95 2.63 7.06
N TRP A 113 -8.66 2.40 6.83
CA TRP A 113 -7.61 3.42 6.93
C TRP A 113 -6.70 3.44 5.71
N PHE A 114 -6.28 4.62 5.29
CA PHE A 114 -5.28 4.82 4.24
C PHE A 114 -3.97 5.30 4.85
N ILE A 115 -2.86 4.69 4.44
CA ILE A 115 -1.52 5.03 4.90
C ILE A 115 -0.63 5.29 3.68
N ASN A 116 -0.03 6.47 3.61
CA ASN A 116 0.95 6.82 2.59
C ASN A 116 2.36 6.61 3.13
N LEU A 117 3.17 5.81 2.43
CA LEU A 117 4.54 5.50 2.75
C LEU A 117 5.44 5.65 1.52
N SER A 118 6.73 5.83 1.79
CA SER A 118 7.80 5.69 0.81
C SER A 118 8.58 4.39 1.04
N ALA A 119 9.39 3.99 0.06
CA ALA A 119 10.32 2.88 0.20
C ALA A 119 11.41 3.11 1.26
N SER A 120 11.60 4.36 1.73
CA SER A 120 12.55 4.68 2.80
C SER A 120 11.94 4.54 4.20
N ASP A 121 10.62 4.42 4.31
CA ASP A 121 9.93 4.18 5.57
C ASP A 121 10.02 2.71 5.99
N TYR A 122 9.93 2.46 7.30
CA TYR A 122 9.96 1.13 7.87
C TYR A 122 9.11 1.03 9.14
N PRO A 123 8.27 -0.02 9.29
CA PRO A 123 7.45 -0.17 10.50
C PRO A 123 8.33 -0.42 11.73
N LEU A 124 8.05 0.32 12.81
CA LEU A 124 8.69 0.13 14.12
C LEU A 124 7.91 -0.83 15.04
N VAL A 125 6.64 -1.09 14.69
CA VAL A 125 5.75 -2.01 15.40
C VAL A 125 5.17 -3.01 14.40
N THR A 126 4.88 -4.22 14.87
CA THR A 126 4.22 -5.24 14.03
C THR A 126 2.76 -4.86 13.78
N GLN A 127 2.17 -5.46 12.75
CA GLN A 127 0.77 -5.21 12.39
C GLN A 127 -0.19 -5.51 13.53
N ASP A 128 0.01 -6.63 14.24
CA ASP A 128 -0.81 -7.02 15.38
C ASP A 128 -0.71 -6.01 16.53
N GLY A 129 0.49 -5.46 16.75
CA GLY A 129 0.72 -4.38 17.71
C GLY A 129 -0.02 -3.10 17.32
N MET A 130 -0.02 -2.73 16.03
CA MET A 130 -0.70 -1.54 15.54
C MET A 130 -2.23 -1.64 15.65
N VAL A 131 -2.81 -2.80 15.34
CA VAL A 131 -4.27 -3.03 15.45
C VAL A 131 -4.73 -3.01 16.90
N SER A 132 -3.90 -3.44 17.85
CA SER A 132 -4.25 -3.40 19.28
C SER A 132 -4.37 -2.00 19.90
N GLY A 133 -3.80 -0.98 19.24
CA GLY A 133 -3.76 0.40 19.73
C GLY A 133 -4.72 1.38 19.03
N LEU A 134 -5.47 0.92 18.02
CA LEU A 134 -6.48 1.68 17.28
C LEU A 134 -7.90 1.30 17.73
#